data_AF-A0A5C3KR20-F1
#
_entry.id   AF-A0A5C3KR20-F1
#
_cell.length_a   1.000
_cell.length_b   1.000
_cell.length_c   1.000
_cell.angle_alpha   90.00
_cell.angle_beta   90.00
_cell.angle_gamma   90.00
#
_symmetry.space_group_name_H-M   'P 1'
#
loop_
_entity.id
_entity.type
_entity.pdbx_description
1 polymer ?
#
loop_
_entity_poly.entity_id
_entity_poly.type
_entity_poly.pdbx_seq_one_letter_code
_entity_poly.pdbx_strand_id
1 'polypeptide(L)'
;MLRKTTSDRFASRVFLVGVTTSFILISLHNGICAYRMDVAYSLETRLNPKETIRIFQDFNRWERSSTTILSPIIRWVGEALITYRCYLVWGRIYRVAVIPALISLTSIVVTSLNLKWFADPNFLNPIAIRHILGAVYPLNLAHSIITTGLIAYKIHQSYTQTRRAGLHRYGSNGVLSSLSLIALLRIVVESAAVYCVHVFLLTVFYFVGYHHGSALVQHLLVPVTGIAFALVAIRTHLGK
;
A
#
# COMPACT_ATOMS: atom_id res chain seq x y z
N MET A 1 -8.68 -26.38 23.99
CA MET A 1 -8.45 -26.54 22.53
C MET A 1 -9.62 -25.91 21.77
N LEU A 2 -9.51 -24.65 21.35
CA LEU A 2 -10.59 -23.97 20.61
C LEU A 2 -10.51 -24.35 19.12
N ARG A 3 -11.59 -24.97 18.63
CA ARG A 3 -11.79 -25.39 17.24
C ARG A 3 -11.74 -24.15 16.32
N LYS A 4 -10.59 -23.89 15.70
CA LYS A 4 -10.43 -22.90 14.63
C LYS A 4 -11.53 -23.13 13.60
N THR A 5 -12.48 -22.20 13.51
CA THR A 5 -13.53 -22.23 12.50
C THR A 5 -12.88 -22.15 11.12
N THR A 6 -13.47 -22.82 10.14
CA THR A 6 -13.01 -22.87 8.73
C THR A 6 -12.77 -21.47 8.13
N SER A 7 -13.48 -20.45 8.63
CA SER A 7 -13.30 -19.03 8.26
C SER A 7 -11.90 -18.48 8.59
N ASP A 8 -11.32 -18.85 9.73
CA ASP A 8 -9.99 -18.34 10.14
C ASP A 8 -8.87 -18.94 9.29
N ARG A 9 -9.06 -20.19 8.83
CA ARG A 9 -8.12 -20.85 7.92
C ARG A 9 -8.13 -20.18 6.55
N PHE A 10 -9.31 -19.80 6.04
CA PHE A 10 -9.44 -19.11 4.75
C PHE A 10 -8.80 -17.72 4.80
N ALA A 11 -9.10 -16.91 5.82
CA ALA A 11 -8.51 -15.60 6.01
C ALA A 11 -6.97 -15.65 6.10
N SER A 12 -6.44 -16.62 6.85
CA SER A 12 -4.98 -16.82 6.97
C SER A 12 -4.32 -17.21 5.65
N ARG A 13 -4.99 -18.01 4.81
CA ARG A 13 -4.47 -18.40 3.49
C ARG A 13 -4.45 -17.23 2.52
N VAL A 14 -5.55 -16.46 2.43
CA VAL A 14 -5.62 -15.26 1.59
C VAL A 14 -4.51 -14.27 1.96
N PHE A 15 -4.29 -14.10 3.26
CA PHE A 15 -3.25 -13.21 3.76
C PHE A 15 -1.84 -13.70 3.41
N LEU A 16 -1.55 -15.00 3.57
CA LEU A 16 -0.26 -15.59 3.21
C LEU A 16 0.00 -15.44 1.70
N VAL A 17 -0.97 -15.81 0.87
CA VAL A 17 -0.87 -15.67 -0.61
C VAL A 17 -0.62 -14.22 -0.99
N GLY A 18 -1.34 -13.28 -0.38
CA GLY A 18 -1.15 -11.85 -0.64
C GLY A 18 0.26 -11.35 -0.30
N VAL A 19 0.77 -11.70 0.89
CA VAL A 19 2.12 -11.29 1.33
C VAL A 19 3.20 -11.92 0.44
N THR A 20 3.08 -13.20 0.11
CA THR A 20 4.03 -13.88 -0.80
C THR A 20 3.99 -13.27 -2.19
N THR A 21 2.81 -12.94 -2.71
CA THR A 21 2.66 -12.28 -4.02
C THR A 21 3.30 -10.90 -4.01
N SER A 22 3.02 -10.07 -3.00
CA SER A 22 3.66 -8.76 -2.85
C SER A 22 5.18 -8.86 -2.73
N PHE A 23 5.70 -9.85 -2.00
CA PHE A 23 7.14 -10.08 -1.87
C PHE A 23 7.80 -10.41 -3.22
N ILE A 24 7.20 -11.31 -4.01
CA ILE A 24 7.70 -11.67 -5.34
C ILE A 24 7.68 -10.44 -6.26
N LEU A 25 6.57 -9.70 -6.29
CA LEU A 25 6.43 -8.52 -7.14
C LEU A 25 7.41 -7.41 -6.77
N ILE A 26 7.62 -7.15 -5.48
CA ILE A 26 8.58 -6.15 -4.99
C ILE A 26 10.01 -6.57 -5.34
N SER A 27 10.33 -7.85 -5.18
CA SER A 27 11.64 -8.40 -5.55
C SER A 27 11.91 -8.24 -7.04
N LEU A 28 10.91 -8.54 -7.89
CA LEU A 28 11.00 -8.32 -9.34
C LEU A 28 11.21 -6.85 -9.68
N HIS A 29 10.42 -5.95 -9.07
CA HIS A 29 10.54 -4.51 -9.29
C HIS A 29 11.93 -3.97 -8.93
N ASN A 30 12.44 -4.35 -7.75
CA ASN A 30 13.76 -3.94 -7.30
C ASN A 30 14.87 -4.54 -8.16
N GLY A 31 14.74 -5.81 -8.59
CA GLY A 31 15.68 -6.46 -9.51
C GLY A 31 15.77 -5.74 -10.85
N ILE A 32 14.63 -5.37 -11.45
CA ILE A 32 14.61 -4.60 -12.71
C ILE A 32 15.22 -3.20 -12.50
N CYS A 33 14.99 -2.56 -11.35
CA CYS A 33 15.61 -1.27 -11.04
C CYS A 33 17.13 -1.39 -10.91
N ALA A 34 17.63 -2.43 -10.24
CA ALA A 34 19.06 -2.70 -10.11
C ALA A 34 19.71 -3.01 -11.47
N TYR A 35 19.07 -3.85 -12.29
CA TYR A 35 19.52 -4.11 -13.66
C TYR A 35 19.57 -2.83 -14.50
N ARG A 36 18.54 -1.99 -14.43
CA ARG A 36 18.51 -0.70 -15.14
C ARG A 36 19.62 0.24 -14.68
N MET A 37 19.94 0.26 -13.39
CA MET A 37 21.07 1.03 -12.87
C MET A 37 22.39 0.49 -13.41
N ASP A 38 22.58 -0.83 -13.41
CA ASP A 38 23.79 -1.43 -13.95
C ASP A 38 23.98 -1.10 -15.43
N VAL A 39 22.99 -1.33 -16.29
CA VAL A 39 23.05 -0.98 -17.73
C VAL A 39 23.36 0.49 -17.95
N ALA A 40 22.73 1.39 -17.19
CA ALA A 40 22.93 2.83 -17.33
C ALA A 40 24.34 3.30 -16.92
N TYR A 41 25.00 2.62 -15.97
CA TYR A 41 26.30 3.03 -15.45
C TYR A 41 27.49 2.20 -15.97
N SER A 42 27.30 0.92 -16.33
CA SER A 42 28.38 -0.01 -16.72
C SER A 42 28.53 -0.21 -18.23
N LEU A 43 27.44 -0.17 -19.00
CA LEU A 43 27.49 -0.36 -20.47
C LEU A 43 27.51 0.98 -21.22
N GLU A 44 26.90 2.01 -20.64
CA GLU A 44 26.70 3.32 -21.27
C GLU A 44 27.65 4.42 -20.68
N THR A 45 28.74 4.00 -20.02
CA THR A 45 29.73 4.80 -19.24
C THR A 45 30.45 5.93 -19.99
N ARG A 46 30.11 6.19 -21.26
CA ARG A 46 30.68 7.30 -22.07
C ARG A 46 29.77 8.52 -22.21
N LEU A 47 28.55 8.47 -21.70
CA LEU A 47 27.52 9.47 -21.98
C LEU A 47 27.47 10.56 -20.91
N ASN A 48 27.19 11.80 -21.35
CA ASN A 48 27.04 12.96 -20.48
C ASN A 48 25.90 12.73 -19.45
N PRO A 49 25.91 13.39 -18.27
CA PRO A 49 24.85 13.24 -17.26
C PRO A 49 23.42 13.44 -17.80
N LYS A 50 23.27 14.26 -18.85
CA LYS A 50 21.98 14.54 -19.51
C LYS A 50 21.46 13.36 -20.33
N GLU A 51 22.34 12.56 -20.91
CA GLU A 51 21.98 11.42 -21.74
C GLU A 51 21.57 10.22 -20.87
N THR A 52 22.24 10.01 -19.73
CA THR A 52 21.83 9.03 -18.72
C THR A 52 20.41 9.29 -18.21
N ILE A 53 20.04 10.56 -17.97
CA ILE A 53 18.68 10.93 -17.57
C ILE A 53 17.67 10.60 -18.67
N ARG A 54 18.01 10.83 -19.94
CA ARG A 54 17.14 10.51 -21.08
C ARG A 54 16.85 9.01 -21.16
N ILE A 55 17.85 8.18 -20.89
CA ILE A 55 17.70 6.72 -20.83
C ILE A 55 16.76 6.29 -19.70
N PHE A 56 16.85 6.92 -18.53
CA PHE A 56 15.93 6.65 -17.42
C PHE A 56 14.49 7.10 -17.68
N GLN A 57 14.30 8.11 -18.53
CA GLN A 57 13.00 8.68 -18.88
C GLN A 57 12.37 8.06 -20.13
N ASP A 58 13.11 7.24 -20.87
CA ASP A 58 12.62 6.61 -22.10
C ASP A 58 11.61 5.50 -21.77
N PHE A 59 10.34 5.75 -22.07
CA PHE A 59 9.24 4.81 -21.84
C PHE A 59 9.20 3.67 -22.84
N ASN A 60 9.92 3.79 -23.97
CA ASN A 60 9.97 2.74 -24.99
C ASN A 60 10.87 1.58 -24.55
N ARG A 61 11.78 1.83 -23.59
CA ARG A 61 12.62 0.81 -22.98
C ARG A 61 11.81 -0.11 -22.07
N TRP A 62 12.00 -1.41 -22.24
CA TRP A 62 11.23 -2.44 -21.54
C TRP A 62 11.41 -2.37 -20.02
N GLU A 63 12.57 -1.92 -19.52
CA GLU A 63 12.84 -1.78 -18.08
C GLU A 63 11.95 -0.69 -17.46
N ARG A 64 11.82 0.44 -18.15
CA ARG A 64 11.01 1.58 -17.69
C ARG A 64 9.52 1.26 -17.75
N SER A 65 9.08 0.65 -18.85
CA SER A 65 7.69 0.21 -19.01
C SER A 65 7.30 -0.80 -17.92
N SER A 66 8.14 -1.83 -17.71
CA SER A 66 7.89 -2.87 -16.70
C SER A 66 7.80 -2.29 -15.28
N THR A 67 8.71 -1.42 -14.88
CA THR A 67 8.67 -0.79 -13.55
C THR A 67 7.46 0.13 -13.35
N THR A 68 7.00 0.79 -14.43
CA THR A 68 5.79 1.63 -14.42
C THR A 68 4.52 0.80 -14.26
N ILE A 69 4.47 -0.41 -14.83
CA ILE A 69 3.33 -1.34 -14.70
C ILE A 69 3.35 -2.08 -13.36
N LEU A 70 4.52 -2.51 -12.88
CA LEU A 70 4.63 -3.26 -11.63
C LEU A 70 4.26 -2.44 -10.39
N SER A 71 4.60 -1.15 -10.37
CA SER A 71 4.39 -0.30 -9.18
C SER A 71 2.90 -0.18 -8.78
N PRO A 72 1.98 0.11 -9.72
CA PRO A 72 0.54 0.05 -9.47
C PRO A 72 0.05 -1.31 -8.99
N ILE A 73 0.52 -2.42 -9.59
CA ILE A 73 0.06 -3.77 -9.24
C ILE A 73 0.40 -4.09 -7.79
N ILE A 74 1.63 -3.81 -7.36
CA ILE A 74 2.08 -3.98 -5.96
C ILE A 74 1.17 -3.19 -5.01
N ARG A 75 0.85 -1.94 -5.39
CA ARG A 75 -0.03 -1.08 -4.60
C ARG A 75 -1.45 -1.65 -4.52
N TRP A 76 -2.04 -2.06 -5.65
CA TRP A 76 -3.42 -2.58 -5.70
C TRP A 76 -3.58 -3.87 -4.89
N VAL A 77 -2.61 -4.79 -4.97
CA VAL A 77 -2.59 -5.98 -4.11
C VAL A 77 -2.59 -5.58 -2.63
N GLY A 78 -1.79 -4.58 -2.30
CA GLY A 78 -1.73 -3.99 -0.97
C GLY A 78 -3.04 -3.41 -0.46
N GLU A 79 -3.67 -2.55 -1.27
CA GLU A 79 -4.96 -1.93 -0.97
C GLU A 79 -6.06 -2.99 -0.81
N ALA A 80 -6.09 -4.00 -1.68
CA ALA A 80 -7.04 -5.10 -1.60
C ALA A 80 -6.89 -5.90 -0.30
N LEU A 81 -5.65 -6.19 0.13
CA LEU A 81 -5.40 -6.90 1.39
C LEU A 81 -5.84 -6.10 2.61
N ILE A 82 -5.57 -4.79 2.65
CA ILE A 82 -5.99 -3.93 3.76
C ILE A 82 -7.51 -3.82 3.81
N THR A 83 -8.17 -3.62 2.67
CA THR A 83 -9.63 -3.55 2.57
C THR A 83 -10.28 -4.88 2.99
N TYR A 84 -9.71 -6.01 2.58
CA TYR A 84 -10.16 -7.33 3.03
C TYR A 84 -10.04 -7.51 4.55
N ARG A 85 -8.95 -7.02 5.16
CA ARG A 85 -8.80 -7.05 6.62
C ARG A 85 -9.81 -6.14 7.32
N CYS A 86 -10.08 -4.96 6.78
CA CYS A 86 -11.11 -4.07 7.30
C CYS A 86 -12.49 -4.77 7.28
N TYR A 87 -12.81 -5.46 6.19
CA TYR A 87 -14.05 -6.24 6.08
C TYR A 87 -14.14 -7.37 7.13
N LEU A 88 -13.06 -8.10 7.36
CA LEU A 88 -13.02 -9.15 8.38
C LEU A 88 -13.18 -8.59 9.80
N VAL A 89 -12.50 -7.50 10.13
CA VAL A 89 -12.53 -6.86 11.45
C VAL A 89 -13.93 -6.32 11.79
N TRP A 90 -14.69 -5.89 10.78
CA TRP A 90 -16.07 -5.45 10.95
C TRP A 90 -17.11 -6.58 11.00
N GLY A 91 -16.68 -7.85 11.08
CA GLY A 91 -17.58 -8.99 11.20
C GLY A 91 -18.43 -9.21 9.94
N ARG A 92 -17.86 -8.96 8.76
CA ARG A 92 -18.50 -9.14 7.45
C ARG A 92 -19.63 -8.14 7.11
N ILE A 93 -19.73 -7.03 7.82
CA ILE A 93 -20.67 -5.95 7.49
C ILE A 93 -20.15 -5.17 6.27
N TYR A 94 -20.75 -5.42 5.10
CA TYR A 94 -20.31 -4.85 3.82
C TYR A 94 -20.32 -3.31 3.81
N ARG A 95 -21.30 -2.68 4.47
CA ARG A 95 -21.57 -1.23 4.40
C ARG A 95 -20.35 -0.36 4.73
N VAL A 96 -19.48 -0.80 5.63
CA VAL A 96 -18.30 -0.02 6.04
C VAL A 96 -17.10 -0.25 5.12
N ALA A 97 -17.02 -1.40 4.47
CA ALA A 97 -15.97 -1.73 3.51
C ALA A 97 -16.23 -1.16 2.10
N VAL A 98 -17.47 -0.73 1.80
CA VAL A 98 -17.82 -0.10 0.51
C VAL A 98 -17.01 1.17 0.27
N ILE A 99 -16.83 2.02 1.30
CA ILE A 99 -16.13 3.30 1.13
C ILE A 99 -14.67 3.09 0.69
N PRO A 100 -13.83 2.30 1.41
CA PRO A 100 -12.50 1.97 0.94
C PRO A 100 -12.46 1.31 -0.43
N ALA A 101 -13.39 0.39 -0.71
CA ALA A 101 -13.45 -0.31 -1.98
C ALA A 101 -13.77 0.62 -3.16
N LEU A 102 -14.65 1.62 -2.98
CA LEU A 102 -14.93 2.60 -4.02
C LEU A 102 -13.72 3.51 -4.29
N ILE A 103 -12.99 3.89 -3.25
CA ILE A 103 -11.77 4.70 -3.40
C ILE A 103 -10.68 3.89 -4.12
N SER A 104 -10.47 2.62 -3.76
CA SER A 104 -9.49 1.77 -4.45
C SER A 104 -9.87 1.53 -5.91
N LEU A 105 -11.15 1.31 -6.22
CA LEU A 105 -11.63 1.22 -7.60
C LEU A 105 -11.37 2.51 -8.38
N THR A 106 -11.63 3.67 -7.76
CA THR A 106 -11.33 4.98 -8.38
C THR A 106 -9.83 5.12 -8.64
N SER A 107 -8.98 4.72 -7.68
CA SER A 107 -7.52 4.72 -7.83
C SER A 107 -7.05 3.81 -8.97
N ILE A 108 -7.65 2.62 -9.12
CA ILE A 108 -7.36 1.69 -10.22
C ILE A 108 -7.71 2.31 -11.56
N VAL A 109 -8.89 2.92 -11.70
CA VAL A 109 -9.34 3.57 -12.94
C VAL A 109 -8.40 4.71 -13.31
N VAL A 110 -8.14 5.63 -12.38
CA VAL A 110 -7.24 6.78 -12.61
C VAL A 110 -5.84 6.31 -12.99
N THR A 111 -5.30 5.31 -12.29
CA THR A 111 -3.95 4.80 -12.57
C THR A 111 -3.89 4.06 -13.91
N SER A 112 -4.95 3.34 -14.30
CA SER A 112 -5.01 2.66 -15.60
C SER A 112 -5.06 3.65 -16.77
N LEU A 113 -5.77 4.77 -16.61
CA LEU A 113 -5.77 5.86 -17.59
C LEU A 113 -4.37 6.46 -17.76
N ASN A 114 -3.64 6.64 -16.65
CA ASN A 114 -2.25 7.09 -16.71
C ASN A 114 -1.34 6.10 -17.44
N LEU A 115 -1.47 4.80 -17.17
CA LEU A 115 -0.70 3.76 -17.87
C LEU A 115 -0.98 3.77 -19.38
N LYS A 116 -2.25 3.95 -19.78
CA LYS A 116 -2.61 4.05 -21.19
C LYS A 116 -2.00 5.28 -21.85
N TRP A 117 -1.96 6.42 -21.17
CA TRP A 117 -1.31 7.62 -21.68
C TRP A 117 0.21 7.46 -21.83
N PHE A 118 0.86 6.73 -20.91
CA PHE A 118 2.29 6.41 -21.06
C PHE A 118 2.58 5.49 -22.26
N ALA A 119 1.60 4.67 -22.68
CA ALA A 119 1.73 3.81 -23.87
C ALA A 119 1.39 4.56 -25.17
N ASP A 120 0.41 5.46 -25.14
CA ASP A 120 0.02 6.31 -26.28
C ASP A 120 -0.17 7.77 -25.84
N PRO A 121 0.84 8.63 -26.03
CA PRO A 121 0.80 10.04 -25.62
C PRO A 121 -0.29 10.87 -26.32
N ASN A 122 -0.85 10.40 -27.44
CA ASN A 122 -1.89 11.11 -28.20
C ASN A 122 -3.31 10.83 -27.67
N PHE A 123 -3.46 9.87 -26.75
CA PHE A 123 -4.77 9.42 -26.28
C PHE A 123 -5.55 10.48 -25.49
N LEU A 124 -4.86 11.37 -24.76
CA LEU A 124 -5.49 12.39 -23.90
C LEU A 124 -4.77 13.74 -24.00
N ASN A 125 -5.54 14.81 -23.86
CA ASN A 125 -5.02 16.17 -23.83
C ASN A 125 -3.99 16.35 -22.69
N PRO A 126 -2.80 16.93 -22.95
CA PRO A 126 -1.75 17.16 -21.95
C PRO A 126 -2.21 17.88 -20.67
N ILE A 127 -3.22 18.74 -20.77
CA ILE A 127 -3.77 19.48 -19.62
C ILE A 127 -4.58 18.53 -18.73
N ALA A 128 -5.42 17.69 -19.34
CA ALA A 128 -6.27 16.73 -18.63
C ALA A 128 -5.43 15.67 -17.90
N ILE A 129 -4.37 15.15 -18.54
CA ILE A 129 -3.53 14.13 -17.92
C ILE A 129 -2.77 14.66 -16.70
N ARG A 130 -2.37 15.94 -16.69
CA ARG A 130 -1.71 16.54 -15.52
C ARG A 130 -2.61 16.51 -14.28
N HIS A 131 -3.89 16.79 -14.44
CA HIS A 131 -4.86 16.70 -13.34
C HIS A 131 -5.09 15.24 -12.90
N ILE A 132 -5.19 14.32 -13.85
CA ILE A 132 -5.37 12.88 -13.59
C ILE A 132 -4.14 12.29 -12.87
N LEU A 133 -2.92 12.67 -13.27
CA LEU A 133 -1.67 12.29 -12.60
C LEU A 133 -1.62 12.85 -11.17
N GLY A 134 -1.95 14.13 -11.00
CA GLY A 134 -1.97 14.77 -9.70
C GLY A 134 -3.01 14.21 -8.73
N ALA A 135 -4.11 13.64 -9.24
CA ALA A 135 -5.15 13.03 -8.42
C ALA A 135 -4.75 11.68 -7.82
N VAL A 136 -3.78 10.97 -8.40
CA VAL A 136 -3.35 9.64 -7.93
C VAL A 136 -2.83 9.71 -6.49
N TYR A 137 -1.95 10.67 -6.18
CA TYR A 137 -1.34 10.77 -4.86
C TYR A 137 -2.34 11.06 -3.71
N PRO A 138 -3.20 12.09 -3.80
CA PRO A 138 -4.19 12.36 -2.76
C PRO A 138 -5.24 11.26 -2.64
N LEU A 139 -5.61 10.56 -3.73
CA LEU A 139 -6.52 9.42 -3.67
C LEU A 139 -5.92 8.27 -2.85
N ASN A 140 -4.65 7.93 -3.09
CA ASN A 140 -3.97 6.88 -2.31
C ASN A 140 -3.81 7.28 -0.84
N LEU A 141 -3.53 8.56 -0.57
CA LEU A 141 -3.46 9.09 0.79
C LEU A 141 -4.82 8.97 1.50
N ALA A 142 -5.91 9.40 0.84
CA ALA A 142 -7.25 9.32 1.38
C ALA A 142 -7.66 7.86 1.68
N HIS A 143 -7.35 6.93 0.76
CA HIS A 143 -7.61 5.51 0.97
C HIS A 143 -6.92 4.98 2.24
N SER A 144 -5.62 5.25 2.40
CA SER A 144 -4.87 4.78 3.58
C SER A 144 -5.32 5.40 4.89
N ILE A 145 -5.66 6.70 4.89
CA ILE A 145 -6.20 7.36 6.08
C ILE A 145 -7.56 6.77 6.46
N ILE A 146 -8.47 6.60 5.50
CA ILE A 146 -9.83 6.09 5.75
C ILE A 146 -9.78 4.64 6.24
N THR A 147 -9.04 3.77 5.57
CA THR A 147 -8.89 2.36 6.00
C THR A 147 -8.27 2.25 7.39
N THR A 148 -7.22 3.02 7.67
CA THR A 148 -6.55 3.00 8.98
C THR A 148 -7.47 3.54 10.07
N GLY A 149 -8.17 4.65 9.80
CA GLY A 149 -9.16 5.23 10.70
C GLY A 149 -10.30 4.27 11.01
N LEU A 150 -10.83 3.57 10.00
CA LEU A 150 -11.89 2.57 10.19
C LEU A 150 -11.44 1.36 11.02
N ILE A 151 -10.20 0.90 10.81
CA ILE A 151 -9.61 -0.18 11.62
C ILE A 151 -9.41 0.28 13.07
N ALA A 152 -8.81 1.46 13.27
CA ALA A 152 -8.58 2.02 14.60
C ALA A 152 -9.88 2.27 15.36
N TYR A 153 -10.88 2.87 14.70
CA TYR A 153 -12.20 3.11 15.27
C TYR A 153 -12.88 1.81 15.70
N LYS A 154 -12.81 0.77 14.86
CA LYS A 154 -13.46 -0.51 15.19
C LYS A 154 -12.80 -1.20 16.37
N ILE A 155 -11.47 -1.17 16.47
CA ILE A 155 -10.77 -1.74 17.61
C ILE A 155 -11.09 -0.95 18.89
N HIS A 156 -11.15 0.39 18.82
CA HIS A 156 -11.57 1.21 19.95
C HIS A 156 -13.02 0.91 20.37
N GLN A 157 -13.92 0.70 19.41
CA GLN A 157 -15.30 0.28 19.68
C GLN A 157 -15.33 -1.09 20.38
N SER A 158 -14.57 -2.07 19.90
CA SER A 158 -14.46 -3.39 20.54
C SER A 158 -13.89 -3.29 21.96
N TYR A 159 -12.86 -2.47 22.17
CA TYR A 159 -12.27 -2.24 23.49
C TYR A 159 -13.28 -1.61 24.46
N THR A 160 -14.00 -0.58 24.03
CA THR A 160 -15.00 0.10 24.87
C THR A 160 -16.21 -0.79 25.18
N GLN A 161 -16.64 -1.64 24.25
CA GLN A 161 -17.70 -2.63 24.48
C GLN A 161 -17.29 -3.67 25.52
N THR A 162 -16.09 -4.24 25.42
CA THR A 162 -15.54 -5.19 26.40
C THR A 162 -15.41 -4.55 27.79
N ARG A 163 -15.00 -3.28 27.86
CA ARG A 163 -14.87 -2.54 29.12
C ARG A 163 -16.23 -2.24 29.76
N ARG A 164 -17.26 -1.90 28.97
CA ARG A 164 -18.63 -1.66 29.44
C ARG A 164 -19.35 -2.92 29.89
N ALA A 165 -19.02 -4.08 29.31
CA ALA A 165 -19.60 -5.37 29.67
C ALA A 165 -19.10 -5.93 31.03
N GLY A 166 -18.25 -5.21 31.77
CA GLY A 166 -17.82 -5.62 33.12
C GLY A 166 -16.94 -6.88 33.18
N LEU A 167 -16.49 -7.41 32.04
CA LEU A 167 -15.68 -8.63 31.91
C LEU A 167 -14.26 -8.53 32.53
N HIS A 168 -13.95 -7.46 33.26
CA HIS A 168 -12.72 -7.33 34.03
C HIS A 168 -12.68 -8.19 35.32
N ARG A 169 -13.79 -8.82 35.74
CA ARG A 169 -13.87 -9.48 37.06
C ARG A 169 -13.88 -11.01 37.08
N TYR A 170 -13.81 -11.72 35.95
CA TYR A 170 -13.77 -13.18 36.00
C TYR A 170 -12.78 -13.77 34.99
N GLY A 171 -11.61 -14.15 35.47
CA GLY A 171 -10.61 -14.91 34.73
C GLY A 171 -9.34 -14.11 34.46
N SER A 172 -8.24 -14.58 35.03
CA SER A 172 -6.86 -14.09 34.86
C SER A 172 -6.33 -14.05 33.42
N ASN A 173 -7.18 -14.30 32.41
CA ASN A 173 -6.85 -14.36 30.99
C ASN A 173 -7.48 -13.22 30.16
N GLY A 174 -8.43 -12.45 30.72
CA GLY A 174 -9.16 -11.40 29.99
C GLY A 174 -8.40 -10.06 29.87
N VAL A 175 -7.64 -9.69 30.91
CA VAL A 175 -6.86 -8.43 30.95
C VAL A 175 -5.72 -8.44 29.92
N LEU A 176 -5.07 -9.60 29.73
CA LEU A 176 -4.04 -9.79 28.68
C LEU A 176 -4.61 -9.57 27.26
N SER A 177 -5.87 -9.94 27.01
CA SER A 177 -6.49 -9.75 25.68
C SER A 177 -6.80 -8.29 25.36
N SER A 178 -7.14 -7.48 26.38
CA SER A 178 -7.46 -6.06 26.18
C SER A 178 -6.20 -5.21 25.95
N LEU A 179 -5.13 -5.51 26.70
CA LEU A 179 -3.80 -4.92 26.50
C LEU A 179 -3.18 -5.36 25.16
N SER A 180 -3.37 -6.61 24.75
CA SER A 180 -2.89 -7.07 23.44
C SER A 180 -3.64 -6.40 22.29
N LEU A 181 -4.93 -6.12 22.40
CA LEU A 181 -5.70 -5.39 21.39
C LEU A 181 -5.23 -3.93 21.21
N ILE A 182 -4.93 -3.22 22.30
CA ILE A 182 -4.37 -1.86 22.23
C ILE A 182 -2.95 -1.87 21.66
N ALA A 183 -2.13 -2.83 22.08
CA ALA A 183 -0.79 -2.99 21.52
C ALA A 183 -0.87 -3.26 20.00
N LEU A 184 -1.74 -4.17 19.56
CA LEU A 184 -2.01 -4.44 18.15
C LEU A 184 -2.51 -3.20 17.40
N LEU A 185 -3.40 -2.40 18.00
CA LEU A 185 -3.87 -1.14 17.40
C LEU A 185 -2.72 -0.16 17.19
N ARG A 186 -1.95 0.13 18.24
CA ARG A 186 -0.83 1.10 18.18
C ARG A 186 0.14 0.72 17.09
N ILE A 187 0.46 -0.56 17.04
CA ILE A 187 1.38 -1.17 16.10
C ILE A 187 0.84 -1.07 14.66
N VAL A 188 -0.43 -1.40 14.40
CA VAL A 188 -1.07 -1.26 13.07
C VAL A 188 -1.07 0.19 12.61
N VAL A 189 -1.45 1.11 13.52
CA VAL A 189 -1.45 2.55 13.26
C VAL A 189 -0.04 3.05 12.96
N GLU A 190 0.98 2.59 13.69
CA GLU A 190 2.38 2.96 13.47
C GLU A 190 2.88 2.48 12.10
N SER A 191 2.60 1.24 11.70
CA SER A 191 2.96 0.76 10.35
C SER A 191 2.21 1.48 9.23
N ALA A 192 0.95 1.83 9.47
CA ALA A 192 0.16 2.58 8.49
C ALA A 192 0.61 4.05 8.41
N ALA A 193 1.04 4.64 9.53
CA ALA A 193 1.56 5.99 9.60
C ALA A 193 2.83 6.13 8.74
N VAL A 194 3.73 5.14 8.75
CA VAL A 194 4.91 5.15 7.87
C VAL A 194 4.51 5.26 6.40
N TYR A 195 3.53 4.47 5.95
CA TYR A 195 3.03 4.55 4.58
C TYR A 195 2.34 5.90 4.28
N CYS A 196 1.48 6.37 5.19
CA CYS A 196 0.78 7.65 5.04
C CYS A 196 1.74 8.83 4.95
N VAL A 197 2.77 8.88 5.80
CA VAL A 197 3.81 9.91 5.77
C VAL A 197 4.53 9.88 4.42
N HIS A 198 4.86 8.70 3.91
CA HIS A 198 5.53 8.56 2.62
C HIS A 198 4.68 9.09 1.46
N VAL A 199 3.41 8.71 1.38
CA VAL A 199 2.48 9.18 0.34
C VAL A 199 2.17 10.67 0.50
N PHE A 200 2.11 11.17 1.73
CA PHE A 200 1.95 12.59 2.03
C PHE A 200 3.14 13.40 1.50
N LEU A 201 4.38 12.99 1.79
CA LEU A 201 5.59 13.62 1.26
C LEU A 201 5.61 13.60 -0.28
N LEU A 202 5.22 12.48 -0.89
CA LEU A 202 5.13 12.37 -2.34
C LEU A 202 4.11 13.36 -2.92
N THR A 203 2.95 13.50 -2.27
CA THR A 203 1.91 14.47 -2.64
C THR A 203 2.45 15.89 -2.56
N VAL A 204 3.11 16.26 -1.45
CA VAL A 204 3.70 17.58 -1.26
C VAL A 204 4.77 17.88 -2.31
N PHE A 205 5.72 16.97 -2.54
CA PHE A 205 6.78 17.19 -3.53
C PHE A 205 6.23 17.33 -4.96
N TYR A 206 5.15 16.61 -5.28
CA TYR A 206 4.48 16.77 -6.57
C TYR A 206 3.86 18.16 -6.73
N PHE A 207 3.13 18.66 -5.74
CA PHE A 207 2.46 19.97 -5.82
C PHE A 207 3.41 21.16 -5.69
N VAL A 208 4.51 21.01 -4.94
CA VAL A 208 5.58 22.03 -4.83
C VAL A 208 6.41 22.13 -6.12
N GLY A 209 6.27 21.19 -7.05
CA GLY A 209 7.01 21.20 -8.32
C GLY A 209 8.46 20.73 -8.19
N TYR A 210 8.82 20.06 -7.09
CA TYR A 210 10.17 19.55 -6.87
C TYR A 210 10.34 18.18 -7.55
N HIS A 211 10.52 18.21 -8.87
CA HIS A 211 10.53 17.02 -9.73
C HIS A 211 11.56 15.95 -9.31
N HIS A 212 12.77 16.36 -8.90
CA HIS A 212 13.83 15.42 -8.51
C HIS A 212 13.50 14.68 -7.21
N GLY A 213 12.99 15.38 -6.20
CA GLY A 213 12.60 14.72 -4.94
C GLY A 213 11.38 13.84 -5.11
N SER A 214 10.42 14.21 -5.96
CA SER A 214 9.25 13.36 -6.24
C SER A 214 9.64 12.02 -6.87
N ALA A 215 10.63 12.00 -7.77
CA ALA A 215 11.12 10.77 -8.39
C ALA A 215 11.81 9.85 -7.36
N LEU A 216 12.65 10.41 -6.48
CA LEU A 216 13.30 9.64 -5.42
C LEU A 216 12.29 9.02 -4.46
N VAL A 217 11.33 9.82 -3.98
CA VAL A 217 10.29 9.34 -3.06
C VAL A 217 9.39 8.32 -3.74
N GLN A 218 9.12 8.46 -5.03
CA GLN A 218 8.35 7.47 -5.79
C GLN A 218 9.05 6.11 -5.85
N HIS A 219 10.37 6.08 -6.07
CA HIS A 219 11.12 4.82 -6.07
C HIS A 219 11.22 4.18 -4.68
N LEU A 220 11.32 5.00 -3.62
CA LEU A 220 11.29 4.54 -2.23
C LEU A 220 9.93 3.99 -1.78
N LEU A 221 8.84 4.33 -2.48
CA LEU A 221 7.49 3.89 -2.10
C LEU A 221 7.34 2.37 -2.16
N VAL A 222 7.93 1.72 -3.16
CA VAL A 222 7.82 0.26 -3.35
C VAL A 222 8.41 -0.53 -2.18
N PRO A 223 9.68 -0.31 -1.75
CA PRO A 223 10.21 -1.01 -0.57
C PRO A 223 9.46 -0.63 0.71
N VAL A 224 9.03 0.63 0.88
CA VAL A 224 8.23 1.06 2.05
C VAL A 224 6.91 0.31 2.12
N THR A 225 6.21 0.10 1.00
CA THR A 225 5.00 -0.74 0.97
C THR A 225 5.29 -2.17 1.41
N GLY A 226 6.41 -2.76 0.96
CA GLY A 226 6.84 -4.09 1.37
C GLY A 226 7.07 -4.21 2.87
N ILE A 227 7.77 -3.24 3.45
CA ILE A 227 8.01 -3.18 4.90
C ILE A 227 6.69 -3.07 5.65
N ALA A 228 5.77 -2.21 5.22
CA ALA A 228 4.46 -2.08 5.84
C ALA A 228 3.67 -3.40 5.80
N PHE A 229 3.67 -4.12 4.67
CA PHE A 229 3.03 -5.43 4.55
C PHE A 229 3.70 -6.50 5.42
N ALA A 230 5.03 -6.55 5.45
CA ALA A 230 5.78 -7.50 6.26
C ALA A 230 5.53 -7.28 7.76
N LEU A 231 5.55 -6.03 8.22
CA LEU A 231 5.21 -5.68 9.60
C LEU A 231 3.82 -6.20 9.93
N VAL A 232 2.82 -5.82 9.14
CA VAL A 232 1.44 -6.28 9.31
C VAL A 232 1.36 -7.82 9.36
N ALA A 233 2.11 -8.52 8.51
CA ALA A 233 2.10 -9.97 8.43
C ALA A 233 2.64 -10.66 9.68
N ILE A 234 3.85 -10.29 10.10
CA ILE A 234 4.50 -10.82 11.30
C ILE A 234 3.57 -10.65 12.51
N ARG A 235 2.89 -9.52 12.60
CA ARG A 235 2.02 -9.18 13.74
C ARG A 235 0.74 -10.00 13.79
N THR A 236 0.15 -10.34 12.64
CA THR A 236 -1.00 -11.28 12.62
C THR A 236 -0.64 -12.70 13.07
N HIS A 237 0.64 -13.05 13.00
CA HIS A 237 1.14 -14.34 13.46
C HIS A 237 1.45 -14.31 14.97
N LEU A 238 2.02 -13.21 15.49
CA LEU A 238 2.35 -13.03 16.90
C LEU A 238 1.14 -12.73 17.80
N GLY A 239 0.03 -12.23 17.24
CA GLY A 239 -1.21 -11.98 17.99
C GLY A 239 -2.09 -13.22 18.23
N LYS A 240 -1.55 -14.43 18.06
CA LYS A 240 -2.19 -15.72 18.36
C LYS A 240 -1.51 -16.34 19.58
#